data_AF-A0A9E2D0Z9-F1
#
_entry.id   AF-A0A9E2D0Z9-F1
#
_cell.length_a   1.000
_cell.length_b   1.000
_cell.length_c   1.000
_cell.angle_alpha   90.00
_cell.angle_beta   90.00
_cell.angle_gamma   90.00
#
_symmetry.space_group_name_H-M   'P 1'
#
loop_
_entity.id
_entity.type
_entity.pdbx_description
1 polymer ?
#
loop_
_entity_poly.entity_id
_entity_poly.type
_entity_poly.pdbx_seq_one_letter_code
_entity_poly.pdbx_strand_id
1 'polypeptide(L)'
;MLDNIKAHSRVVARVAELITRGFMQTNGENLNLDLVISASLLHDIAKTQCLDNRCDHAKVGGEICREHGFAEIADIVAEHVVLKSNGSGPITEKEIVYYADKRVNHDQVVSLHDRLDYILDRYGRNNIVRHDMIQQNFDKCLRMEKRIFANLDFSPEQLASLIMSKRDWRV
;
A
#
# COMPACT_ATOMS: atom_id res chain seq x y z
N MET A 1 -14.36 -3.02 10.88
CA MET A 1 -14.00 -2.64 9.49
C MET A 1 -15.19 -2.89 8.58
N LEU A 2 -15.56 -1.92 7.74
CA LEU A 2 -16.64 -2.06 6.73
C LEU A 2 -16.24 -3.00 5.59
N ASP A 3 -17.20 -3.59 4.89
CA ASP A 3 -16.94 -4.63 3.89
C ASP A 3 -16.17 -4.13 2.66
N ASN A 4 -16.43 -2.89 2.22
CA ASN A 4 -15.66 -2.26 1.14
C ASN A 4 -14.20 -2.02 1.54
N ILE A 5 -13.92 -1.74 2.82
CA ILE A 5 -12.56 -1.56 3.32
C ILE A 5 -11.86 -2.92 3.40
N LYS A 6 -12.55 -3.97 3.87
CA LYS A 6 -12.01 -5.34 3.84
C LYS A 6 -11.72 -5.81 2.42
N ALA A 7 -12.60 -5.50 1.46
CA ALA A 7 -12.42 -5.83 0.05
C ALA A 7 -11.18 -5.14 -0.53
N HIS A 8 -11.01 -3.86 -0.23
CA HIS A 8 -9.81 -3.09 -0.57
C HIS A 8 -8.54 -3.77 0.00
N SER A 9 -8.50 -4.02 1.31
CA SER A 9 -7.33 -4.63 1.96
C SER A 9 -6.95 -6.00 1.40
N ARG A 10 -7.93 -6.81 0.96
CA ARG A 10 -7.64 -8.09 0.27
C ARG A 10 -6.93 -7.89 -1.05
N VAL A 11 -7.35 -6.92 -1.86
CA VAL A 11 -6.72 -6.66 -3.17
C VAL A 11 -5.33 -6.04 -2.97
N VAL A 12 -5.17 -5.15 -2.00
CA VAL A 12 -3.85 -4.61 -1.59
C VAL A 12 -2.92 -5.75 -1.18
N ALA A 13 -3.39 -6.69 -0.35
CA ALA A 13 -2.60 -7.85 0.06
C ALA A 13 -2.19 -8.74 -1.12
N ARG A 14 -3.04 -8.91 -2.14
CA ARG A 14 -2.68 -9.66 -3.37
C ARG A 14 -1.61 -8.95 -4.20
N VAL A 15 -1.71 -7.64 -4.38
CA VAL A 15 -0.67 -6.84 -5.05
C VAL A 15 0.65 -6.97 -4.29
N ALA A 16 0.62 -6.81 -2.97
CA ALA A 16 1.79 -6.88 -2.12
C ALA A 16 2.43 -8.28 -2.10
N GLU A 17 1.60 -9.34 -2.03
CA GLU A 17 2.05 -10.74 -2.12
C GLU A 17 2.72 -11.02 -3.48
N LEU A 18 2.12 -10.57 -4.59
CA LEU A 18 2.68 -10.77 -5.93
C LEU A 18 4.08 -10.15 -6.05
N ILE A 19 4.22 -8.89 -5.64
CA ILE A 19 5.50 -8.16 -5.68
C ILE A 19 6.55 -8.85 -4.81
N THR A 20 6.18 -9.19 -3.56
CA THR A 20 7.09 -9.82 -2.60
C THR A 20 7.58 -11.18 -3.11
N ARG A 21 6.70 -12.00 -3.69
CA ARG A 21 7.08 -13.28 -4.28
C ARG A 21 8.00 -13.12 -5.49
N GLY A 22 7.79 -12.09 -6.31
CA GLY A 22 8.71 -11.77 -7.40
C GLY A 22 10.12 -11.48 -6.89
N PHE A 23 10.27 -10.65 -5.86
CA PHE A 23 11.58 -10.38 -5.23
C PHE A 23 12.25 -11.61 -4.64
N MET A 24 11.46 -12.49 -4.00
CA MET A 24 11.96 -13.76 -3.46
C MET A 24 12.53 -14.70 -4.55
N GLN A 25 12.08 -14.54 -5.80
CA GLN A 25 12.57 -15.32 -6.94
C GLN A 25 13.79 -14.69 -7.61
N THR A 26 13.91 -13.35 -7.61
CA THR A 26 14.89 -12.66 -8.45
C THR A 26 16.22 -12.34 -7.81
N ASN A 27 16.35 -12.15 -6.48
CA ASN A 27 17.65 -12.05 -5.77
C ASN A 27 17.56 -11.85 -4.23
N GLY A 28 16.88 -12.73 -3.49
CA GLY A 28 17.18 -12.96 -2.06
C GLY A 28 17.08 -11.76 -1.11
N GLU A 29 16.32 -10.71 -1.43
CA GLU A 29 15.95 -9.71 -0.43
C GLU A 29 15.20 -10.42 0.69
N ASN A 30 15.63 -10.19 1.93
CA ASN A 30 15.07 -10.84 3.11
C ASN A 30 13.73 -10.16 3.48
N LEU A 31 12.78 -10.19 2.55
CA LEU A 31 11.43 -9.71 2.74
C LEU A 31 10.62 -10.76 3.50
N ASN A 32 9.91 -10.34 4.53
CA ASN A 32 9.00 -11.20 5.25
C ASN A 32 7.60 -11.17 4.62
N LEU A 33 7.27 -12.22 3.86
CA LEU A 33 5.97 -12.34 3.18
C LEU A 33 4.79 -12.31 4.15
N ASP A 34 4.90 -12.96 5.30
CA ASP A 34 3.81 -12.99 6.29
C ASP A 34 3.58 -11.62 6.93
N LEU A 35 4.66 -10.86 7.15
CA LEU A 35 4.60 -9.49 7.61
C LEU A 35 3.93 -8.58 6.56
N VAL A 36 4.32 -8.68 5.29
CA VAL A 36 3.73 -7.90 4.18
C VAL A 36 2.23 -8.19 4.05
N ILE A 37 1.83 -9.45 4.07
CA ILE A 37 0.42 -9.84 3.95
C ILE A 37 -0.37 -9.32 5.15
N SER A 38 0.12 -9.56 6.37
CA SER A 38 -0.57 -9.16 7.60
C SER A 38 -0.71 -7.64 7.69
N ALA A 39 0.35 -6.89 7.37
CA ALA A 39 0.29 -5.44 7.34
C ALA A 39 -0.64 -4.91 6.24
N SER A 40 -0.66 -5.54 5.07
CA SER A 40 -1.59 -5.18 3.98
C SER A 40 -3.05 -5.42 4.37
N LEU A 41 -3.35 -6.48 5.10
CA LEU A 41 -4.71 -6.76 5.59
C LEU A 41 -5.14 -5.80 6.70
N LEU A 42 -4.19 -5.29 7.48
CA LEU A 42 -4.43 -4.43 8.64
C LEU A 42 -4.20 -2.93 8.39
N HIS A 43 -3.69 -2.51 7.22
CA HIS A 43 -3.30 -1.11 6.98
C HIS A 43 -4.44 -0.10 7.23
N ASP A 44 -5.68 -0.50 6.92
CA ASP A 44 -6.89 0.30 7.06
C ASP A 44 -7.74 -0.10 8.28
N ILE A 45 -7.18 -0.82 9.27
CA ILE A 45 -7.91 -1.35 10.43
C ILE A 45 -8.71 -0.26 11.20
N ALA A 46 -8.16 0.95 11.29
CA ALA A 46 -8.78 2.10 11.96
C ALA A 46 -9.65 2.97 11.04
N LYS A 47 -9.73 2.67 9.73
CA LYS A 47 -10.38 3.57 8.77
C LYS A 47 -11.85 3.78 9.06
N THR A 48 -12.59 2.73 9.44
CA THR A 48 -14.02 2.82 9.78
C THR A 48 -14.29 3.83 10.89
N GLN A 49 -13.54 3.78 12.00
CA GLN A 49 -13.74 4.71 13.12
C GLN A 49 -13.23 6.13 12.83
N CYS A 50 -12.30 6.29 11.88
CA CYS A 50 -11.82 7.62 11.47
C CYS A 50 -12.68 8.29 10.40
N LEU A 51 -13.68 7.60 9.81
CA LEU A 51 -14.62 8.22 8.88
C LEU A 51 -15.41 9.36 9.55
N ASP A 52 -15.87 9.15 10.79
CA ASP A 52 -16.70 10.11 11.51
C ASP A 52 -15.85 11.15 12.27
N ASN A 53 -14.74 10.72 12.85
CA ASN A 53 -13.94 11.54 13.77
C ASN A 53 -12.78 12.30 13.11
N ARG A 54 -12.58 12.13 11.78
CA ARG A 54 -11.49 12.75 11.01
C ARG A 54 -10.09 12.55 11.63
N CYS A 55 -9.88 11.43 12.30
CA CYS A 55 -8.56 11.05 12.79
C CYS A 55 -7.65 10.57 11.65
N ASP A 56 -6.34 10.59 11.91
CA ASP A 56 -5.34 9.94 11.07
C ASP A 56 -5.45 8.41 11.27
N HIS A 57 -6.05 7.72 10.29
CA HIS A 57 -6.29 6.28 10.41
C HIS A 57 -5.02 5.45 10.34
N ALA A 58 -3.95 5.95 9.71
CA ALA A 58 -2.67 5.25 9.69
C ALA A 58 -2.06 5.25 11.09
N LYS A 59 -2.03 6.42 11.74
CA LYS A 59 -1.54 6.56 13.12
C LYS A 59 -2.34 5.69 14.09
N VAL A 60 -3.66 5.83 14.08
CA VAL A 60 -4.55 5.07 14.99
C VAL A 60 -4.48 3.57 14.68
N GLY A 61 -4.35 3.18 13.40
CA GLY A 61 -4.17 1.78 13.03
C GLY A 61 -2.86 1.19 13.56
N GLY A 62 -1.78 1.97 13.54
CA GLY A 62 -0.51 1.60 14.15
C GLY A 62 -0.62 1.43 15.67
N GLU A 63 -1.33 2.34 16.35
CA GLU A 63 -1.59 2.25 17.80
C GLU A 63 -2.36 0.97 18.14
N ILE A 64 -3.45 0.66 17.42
CA ILE A 64 -4.20 -0.61 17.58
C ILE A 64 -3.25 -1.81 17.43
N CYS A 65 -2.44 -1.86 16.38
CA CYS A 65 -1.53 -2.98 16.17
C CYS A 65 -0.54 -3.13 17.34
N ARG A 66 -0.03 -2.01 17.88
CA ARG A 66 0.93 -2.00 18.98
C ARG A 66 0.30 -2.48 20.30
N GLU A 67 -0.92 -2.04 20.59
CA GLU A 67 -1.71 -2.48 21.76
C GLU A 67 -2.00 -3.98 21.75
N HIS A 68 -2.11 -4.56 20.56
CA HIS A 68 -2.33 -6.00 20.37
C HIS A 68 -1.02 -6.82 20.24
N GLY A 69 0.15 -6.21 20.48
CA GLY A 69 1.44 -6.91 20.45
C GLY A 69 2.05 -7.09 19.06
N PHE A 70 1.50 -6.46 18.03
CA PHE A 70 1.98 -6.54 16.64
C PHE A 70 2.88 -5.34 16.28
N ALA A 71 3.97 -5.15 17.02
CA ALA A 71 4.84 -3.98 16.86
C ALA A 71 5.42 -3.81 15.45
N GLU A 72 5.84 -4.91 14.80
CA GLU A 72 6.39 -4.87 13.43
C GLU A 72 5.35 -4.46 12.39
N ILE A 73 4.11 -4.95 12.55
CA ILE A 73 2.97 -4.56 11.70
C ILE A 73 2.61 -3.09 11.95
N ALA A 74 2.58 -2.67 13.21
CA ALA A 74 2.22 -1.31 13.61
C ALA A 74 3.06 -0.25 12.87
N ASP A 75 4.36 -0.49 12.74
CA ASP A 75 5.27 0.43 12.09
C ASP A 75 5.02 0.52 10.57
N ILE A 76 4.53 -0.54 9.93
CA ILE A 76 4.10 -0.51 8.52
C ILE A 76 2.76 0.20 8.37
N VAL A 77 1.78 -0.14 9.22
CA VAL A 77 0.45 0.47 9.21
C VAL A 77 0.53 1.98 9.45
N ALA A 78 1.41 2.45 10.35
CA ALA A 78 1.57 3.87 10.64
C ALA A 78 2.11 4.70 9.46
N GLU A 79 2.70 4.08 8.44
CA GLU A 79 3.38 4.75 7.32
C GLU A 79 2.77 4.45 5.94
N HIS A 80 1.69 3.66 5.85
CA HIS A 80 1.14 3.23 4.56
C HIS A 80 0.58 4.39 3.71
N VAL A 81 0.07 5.46 4.33
CA VAL A 81 -0.42 6.65 3.60
C VAL A 81 0.75 7.54 3.17
N VAL A 82 1.60 7.91 4.14
CA VAL A 82 2.78 8.77 3.98
C VAL A 82 3.99 8.03 4.53
N LEU A 83 4.83 7.54 3.62
CA LEU A 83 6.04 6.81 3.97
C LEU A 83 7.15 7.77 4.39
N LYS A 84 7.92 7.44 5.45
CA LYS A 84 9.06 8.27 5.87
C LYS A 84 10.34 8.01 5.09
N SER A 85 10.58 6.76 4.67
CA SER A 85 11.76 6.38 3.89
C SER A 85 11.89 7.18 2.60
N ASN A 86 13.08 7.67 2.27
CA ASN A 86 13.35 8.36 0.99
C ASN A 86 13.73 7.40 -0.14
N GLY A 87 13.72 6.09 0.10
CA GLY A 87 13.97 5.07 -0.91
C GLY A 87 15.43 4.91 -1.33
N SER A 88 16.37 5.11 -0.41
CA SER A 88 17.82 5.07 -0.67
C SER A 88 18.51 3.74 -0.30
N GLY A 89 17.78 2.61 -0.29
CA GLY A 89 18.32 1.30 0.09
C GLY A 89 17.64 0.13 -0.63
N PRO A 90 17.74 -1.11 -0.10
CA PRO A 90 16.92 -2.24 -0.53
C PRO A 90 15.42 -1.94 -0.40
N ILE A 91 14.58 -2.67 -1.14
CA ILE A 91 13.14 -2.54 -0.97
C ILE A 91 12.73 -3.12 0.39
N THR A 92 11.81 -2.46 1.05
CA THR A 92 11.29 -2.85 2.37
C THR A 92 9.82 -3.25 2.32
N GLU A 93 9.36 -4.00 3.32
CA GLU A 93 7.95 -4.37 3.47
C GLU A 93 7.05 -3.12 3.56
N LYS A 94 7.53 -2.06 4.23
CA LYS A 94 6.83 -0.76 4.29
C LYS A 94 6.60 -0.17 2.90
N GLU A 95 7.64 -0.18 2.06
CA GLU A 95 7.57 0.33 0.69
C GLU A 95 6.61 -0.48 -0.18
N ILE A 96 6.60 -1.81 -0.02
CA ILE A 96 5.69 -2.69 -0.76
C ILE A 96 4.24 -2.41 -0.38
N VAL A 97 3.90 -2.33 0.90
CA VAL A 97 2.52 -2.06 1.35
C VAL A 97 2.07 -0.65 0.95
N TYR A 98 2.96 0.35 1.11
CA TYR A 98 2.71 1.73 0.68
C TYR A 98 2.41 1.85 -0.82
N TYR A 99 3.16 1.12 -1.65
CA TYR A 99 2.94 1.08 -3.09
C TYR A 99 1.65 0.32 -3.45
N ALA A 100 1.45 -0.85 -2.85
CA ALA A 100 0.29 -1.71 -3.11
C ALA A 100 -1.05 -1.01 -2.82
N ASP A 101 -1.16 -0.24 -1.72
CA ASP A 101 -2.35 0.57 -1.42
C ASP A 101 -2.66 1.59 -2.52
N LYS A 102 -1.63 2.29 -3.03
CA LYS A 102 -1.79 3.28 -4.12
C LYS A 102 -2.10 2.65 -5.46
N ARG A 103 -1.83 1.36 -5.61
CA ARG A 103 -2.18 0.57 -6.79
C ARG A 103 -3.59 0.02 -6.78
N VAL A 104 -4.38 0.28 -5.74
CA VAL A 104 -5.75 -0.23 -5.63
C VAL A 104 -6.71 0.92 -5.36
N ASN A 105 -7.74 1.07 -6.19
CA ASN A 105 -8.87 1.95 -5.92
C ASN A 105 -10.13 1.13 -5.67
N HIS A 106 -10.76 1.33 -4.52
CA HIS A 106 -11.79 0.43 -4.01
C HIS A 106 -11.25 -1.01 -3.99
N ASP A 107 -11.67 -1.87 -4.89
CA ASP A 107 -11.24 -3.26 -5.03
C ASP A 107 -10.61 -3.56 -6.40
N GLN A 108 -10.24 -2.53 -7.17
CA GLN A 108 -9.65 -2.67 -8.50
C GLN A 108 -8.21 -2.18 -8.52
N VAL A 109 -7.35 -2.91 -9.23
CA VAL A 109 -5.98 -2.45 -9.51
C VAL A 109 -6.05 -1.33 -10.55
N VAL A 110 -5.44 -0.18 -10.24
CA VAL A 110 -5.48 1.04 -11.08
C VAL A 110 -4.10 1.63 -11.26
N SER A 111 -3.88 2.43 -12.31
CA SER A 111 -2.60 3.14 -12.46
C SER A 111 -2.36 4.14 -11.33
N LEU A 112 -1.10 4.48 -11.04
CA LEU A 112 -0.79 5.56 -10.08
C LEU A 112 -1.34 6.91 -10.55
N HIS A 113 -1.46 7.12 -11.86
CA HIS A 113 -2.08 8.32 -12.43
C HIS A 113 -3.58 8.35 -12.13
N ASP A 114 -4.32 7.28 -12.45
CA ASP A 114 -5.77 7.21 -12.16
C ASP A 114 -6.05 7.33 -10.65
N ARG A 115 -5.19 6.73 -9.82
CA ARG A 115 -5.31 6.85 -8.37
C ARG A 115 -5.04 8.28 -7.91
N LEU A 116 -4.03 8.95 -8.45
CA LEU A 116 -3.73 10.34 -8.13
C LEU A 116 -4.93 11.24 -8.45
N ASP A 117 -5.48 11.13 -9.66
CA ASP A 117 -6.64 11.93 -10.10
C ASP A 117 -7.83 11.73 -9.16
N TYR A 118 -8.13 10.49 -8.80
CA TYR A 118 -9.18 10.17 -7.82
C TYR A 118 -8.93 10.81 -6.45
N ILE A 119 -7.69 10.74 -5.94
CA ILE A 119 -7.34 11.30 -4.63
C ILE A 119 -7.40 12.83 -4.64
N LEU A 120 -6.95 13.48 -5.72
CA LEU A 120 -7.01 14.93 -5.88
C LEU A 120 -8.46 15.43 -5.96
N ASP A 121 -9.33 14.77 -6.74
CA ASP A 121 -10.75 15.11 -6.81
C ASP A 121 -11.43 14.98 -5.43
N ARG A 122 -11.20 13.85 -4.75
CA ARG A 122 -11.87 13.53 -3.48
C ARG A 122 -11.35 14.32 -2.27
N TYR A 123 -10.03 14.56 -2.22
CA TYR A 123 -9.35 15.11 -1.03
C TYR A 123 -8.62 16.44 -1.27
N GLY A 124 -8.37 16.83 -2.51
CA GLY A 124 -7.71 18.09 -2.86
C GLY A 124 -8.52 19.32 -2.44
N ARG A 125 -9.86 19.27 -2.54
CA ARG A 125 -10.83 20.25 -1.99
C ARG A 125 -10.39 21.73 -2.11
N ASN A 126 -9.83 22.13 -3.25
CA ASN A 126 -9.31 23.49 -3.52
C ASN A 126 -8.28 24.01 -2.49
N ASN A 127 -7.61 23.12 -1.77
CA ASN A 127 -6.52 23.48 -0.86
C ASN A 127 -5.19 23.20 -1.56
N ILE A 128 -4.51 24.26 -1.98
CA ILE A 128 -3.28 24.15 -2.77
C ILE A 128 -2.15 23.42 -2.01
N VAL A 129 -2.09 23.58 -0.69
CA VAL A 129 -1.08 22.91 0.15
C VAL A 129 -1.35 21.40 0.20
N ARG A 130 -2.61 20.98 0.38
CA ARG A 130 -2.96 19.55 0.33
C ARG A 130 -2.74 18.97 -1.06
N HIS A 131 -3.09 19.71 -2.10
CA HIS A 131 -2.88 19.29 -3.48
C HIS A 131 -1.39 19.01 -3.75
N ASP A 132 -0.52 19.94 -3.37
CA ASP A 132 0.93 19.79 -3.51
C ASP A 132 1.49 18.62 -2.68
N MET A 133 1.04 18.46 -1.42
CA MET A 133 1.41 17.30 -0.59
C MET A 133 0.99 15.96 -1.22
N ILE A 134 -0.23 15.87 -1.79
CA ILE A 134 -0.70 14.67 -2.49
C ILE A 134 0.19 14.41 -3.71
N GLN A 135 0.45 15.43 -4.53
CA GLN A 135 1.30 15.31 -5.72
C GLN A 135 2.69 14.78 -5.36
N GLN A 136 3.36 15.39 -4.37
CA GLN A 136 4.69 14.96 -3.95
C GLN A 136 4.72 13.51 -3.44
N ASN A 137 3.65 13.07 -2.75
CA ASN A 137 3.51 11.70 -2.29
C ASN A 137 3.39 10.71 -3.47
N PHE A 138 2.64 11.07 -4.52
CA PHE A 138 2.54 10.26 -5.73
C PHE A 138 3.82 10.28 -6.58
N ASP A 139 4.53 11.41 -6.67
CA ASP A 139 5.83 11.48 -7.34
C ASP A 139 6.85 10.55 -6.67
N LYS A 140 6.82 10.49 -5.33
CA LYS A 140 7.60 9.51 -4.55
C LYS A 140 7.18 8.08 -4.87
N CYS A 141 5.89 7.81 -4.97
CA CYS A 141 5.38 6.49 -5.34
C CYS A 141 5.78 6.07 -6.77
N LEU A 142 5.82 7.00 -7.72
CA LEU A 142 6.28 6.74 -9.10
C LEU A 142 7.78 6.41 -9.14
N ARG A 143 8.61 7.08 -8.34
CA ARG A 143 10.03 6.70 -8.19
C ARG A 143 10.18 5.30 -7.59
N MET A 144 9.30 4.95 -6.65
CA MET A 144 9.27 3.64 -6.02
C MET A 144 8.85 2.55 -7.00
N GLU A 145 7.84 2.80 -7.83
CA GLU A 145 7.42 1.89 -8.91
C GLU A 145 8.61 1.53 -9.81
N LYS A 146 9.36 2.54 -10.28
CA LYS A 146 10.57 2.28 -11.09
C LYS A 146 11.59 1.39 -10.37
N ARG A 147 11.80 1.57 -9.08
CA ARG A 147 12.73 0.75 -8.28
C ARG A 147 12.20 -0.67 -8.09
N ILE A 148 10.91 -0.81 -7.77
CA ILE A 148 10.27 -2.11 -7.54
C ILE A 148 10.40 -2.97 -8.79
N PHE A 149 10.00 -2.42 -9.93
CA PHE A 149 9.88 -3.17 -11.17
C PHE A 149 11.20 -3.29 -11.96
N ALA A 150 12.27 -2.62 -11.53
CA ALA A 150 13.60 -2.82 -12.12
C ALA A 150 14.16 -4.24 -11.89
N ASN A 151 13.68 -4.94 -10.86
CA ASN A 151 14.17 -6.27 -10.45
C ASN A 151 13.08 -7.35 -10.53
N LEU A 152 11.96 -7.08 -11.23
CA LEU A 152 10.87 -8.03 -11.44
C LEU A 152 10.78 -8.40 -12.92
N ASP A 153 10.25 -9.59 -13.20
CA ASP A 153 10.06 -10.14 -14.55
C ASP A 153 8.73 -9.74 -15.20
N PHE A 154 7.97 -8.87 -14.54
CA PHE A 154 6.73 -8.27 -15.04
C PHE A 154 6.76 -6.75 -14.82
N SER A 155 5.92 -6.02 -15.55
CA SER A 155 5.76 -4.56 -15.47
C SER A 155 4.57 -4.15 -14.58
N PRO A 156 4.50 -2.88 -14.14
CA PRO A 156 3.37 -2.37 -13.35
C PRO A 156 2.01 -2.54 -14.05
N GLU A 157 1.98 -2.45 -15.38
CA GLU A 157 0.77 -2.60 -16.20
C GLU A 157 0.23 -4.03 -16.17
N GLN A 158 1.09 -5.01 -15.91
CA GLN A 158 0.70 -6.43 -15.84
C GLN A 158 0.09 -6.81 -14.48
N LEU A 159 0.13 -5.94 -13.46
CA LEU A 159 -0.40 -6.25 -12.12
C LEU A 159 -1.86 -6.73 -12.15
N ALA A 160 -2.73 -6.03 -12.87
CA ALA A 160 -4.16 -6.35 -12.91
C ALA A 160 -4.42 -7.73 -13.52
N SER A 161 -3.78 -8.05 -14.65
CA SER A 161 -3.94 -9.34 -15.33
C SER A 161 -3.32 -10.49 -14.55
N LEU A 162 -2.17 -10.27 -13.90
CA LEU A 162 -1.55 -11.25 -13.01
C LEU A 162 -2.41 -11.54 -11.78
N ILE A 163 -3.05 -10.51 -11.20
CA ILE A 163 -3.96 -10.69 -10.07
C ILE A 163 -5.18 -11.54 -10.43
N MET A 164 -5.73 -11.33 -11.64
CA MET A 164 -6.88 -12.08 -12.12
C MET A 164 -6.57 -13.53 -12.52
N SER A 165 -5.36 -13.79 -13.02
CA SER A 165 -4.99 -15.11 -13.55
C SER A 165 -4.51 -16.08 -12.47
N LYS A 166 -3.87 -15.59 -11.41
CA LYS A 166 -3.38 -16.41 -10.30
C LYS A 166 -4.53 -16.83 -9.37
N ARG A 167 -4.51 -18.10 -8.95
CA ARG A 167 -5.60 -18.72 -8.15
C ARG A 167 -5.18 -19.14 -6.74
N ASP A 168 -3.88 -19.18 -6.48
CA ASP A 168 -3.24 -19.63 -5.23
C ASP A 168 -2.75 -18.43 -4.39
N TRP A 169 -3.66 -17.54 -4.00
CA TRP A 169 -3.37 -16.46 -3.06
C TRP A 169 -3.36 -16.97 -1.62
N ARG A 170 -2.51 -16.41 -0.75
CA ARG A 170 -2.63 -16.62 0.70
C ARG A 170 -3.83 -15.86 1.30
N VAL A 171 -4.50 -15.01 0.51
CA VAL A 171 -5.59 -14.09 0.89
C VAL A 171 -6.83 -14.11 -0.02
#